data_AF-A0A1M4JLN5-F1
#
_entry.id   AF-A0A1M4JLN5-F1
#
_cell.length_a   1.000
_cell.length_b   1.000
_cell.length_c   1.000
_cell.angle_alpha   90.00
_cell.angle_beta   90.00
_cell.angle_gamma   90.00
#
_symmetry.space_group_name_H-M   'P 1'
#
loop_
_entity.id
_entity.type
_entity.pdbx_description
1 polymer ?
#
loop_
_entity_poly.entity_id
_entity_poly.type
_entity_poly.pdbx_seq_one_letter_code
_entity_poly.pdbx_strand_id
1 'polypeptide(L)'
;MLSEADPARTDALMARGRSYGESRMVCNVHWQSDVLASRIVAAATVAKLQDNPQFRADLEGARKEIAAARAQGLTPAKDCAVEAKTLQVRPASAL
;
A
#
# COMPACT_ATOMS: atom_id res chain seq x y z
N MET A 1 5.21 -4.18 5.03
CA MET A 1 5.15 -2.72 4.77
C MET A 1 3.69 -2.25 4.77
N LEU A 2 3.36 -1.22 5.56
CA LEU A 2 2.03 -0.66 5.91
C LEU A 2 0.87 -1.65 6.26
N SER A 3 0.51 -2.61 5.43
CA SER A 3 -0.45 -3.68 5.78
C SER A 3 0.03 -4.52 6.96
N GLU A 4 1.35 -4.73 7.06
CA GLU A 4 1.94 -5.32 8.26
C GLU A 4 1.74 -4.43 9.47
N ALA A 5 1.97 -3.12 9.37
CA ALA A 5 1.84 -2.16 10.48
C ALA A 5 0.38 -1.96 10.91
N ASP A 6 -0.56 -2.10 9.97
CA ASP A 6 -1.99 -1.96 10.19
C ASP A 6 -2.80 -3.12 9.59
N PRO A 7 -2.78 -4.31 10.25
CA PRO A 7 -3.41 -5.51 9.72
C PRO A 7 -4.91 -5.38 9.48
N ALA A 8 -5.61 -4.57 10.30
CA ALA A 8 -7.05 -4.34 10.18
C ALA A 8 -7.45 -3.65 8.87
N ARG A 9 -6.50 -3.04 8.17
CA ARG A 9 -6.71 -2.33 6.90
C ARG A 9 -6.01 -3.00 5.71
N THR A 10 -5.56 -4.25 5.86
CA THR A 10 -4.79 -4.98 4.85
C THR A 10 -5.42 -4.90 3.46
N ASP A 11 -6.70 -5.25 3.31
CA ASP A 11 -7.35 -5.30 1.99
C ASP A 11 -7.40 -3.93 1.32
N ALA A 12 -7.75 -2.89 2.08
CA ALA A 12 -7.79 -1.52 1.59
C ALA A 12 -6.40 -1.04 1.16
N LEU A 13 -5.37 -1.36 1.95
CA LEU A 13 -3.98 -1.00 1.64
C LEU A 13 -3.45 -1.76 0.42
N MET A 14 -3.77 -3.05 0.28
CA MET A 14 -3.39 -3.86 -0.88
C MET A 14 -4.11 -3.40 -2.14
N ALA A 15 -5.40 -3.05 -2.06
CA ALA A 15 -6.14 -2.46 -3.16
C ALA A 15 -5.53 -1.12 -3.60
N ARG A 16 -5.16 -0.26 -2.63
CA ARG A 16 -4.50 1.02 -2.93
C ARG A 16 -3.16 0.83 -3.63
N GLY A 17 -2.32 -0.08 -3.14
CA GLY A 17 -1.03 -0.40 -3.75
C GLY A 17 -1.16 -0.92 -5.17
N ARG A 18 -2.14 -1.80 -5.43
CA ARG A 18 -2.46 -2.30 -6.78
C ARG A 18 -2.83 -1.16 -7.73
N SER A 19 -3.80 -0.33 -7.33
CA SER A 19 -4.27 0.81 -8.11
C SER A 19 -3.15 1.81 -8.42
N TYR A 20 -2.19 1.99 -7.50
CA TYR A 20 -1.04 2.86 -7.74
C TYR A 20 -0.12 2.33 -8.86
N GLY A 21 0.09 1.03 -8.95
CA GLY A 21 0.80 0.44 -10.09
C GLY A 21 0.01 0.60 -11.39
N GLU A 22 -1.31 0.38 -11.33
CA GLU A 22 -2.19 0.48 -12.50
C GLU A 22 -2.31 1.90 -13.06
N SER A 23 -2.23 2.93 -12.20
CA SER A 23 -2.21 4.32 -12.65
C SER A 23 -1.02 4.65 -13.56
N ARG A 24 0.10 3.92 -13.43
CA ARG A 24 1.29 4.12 -14.28
C ARG A 24 1.08 3.65 -15.71
N MET A 25 0.17 2.70 -15.92
CA MET A 25 -0.30 2.32 -17.26
C MET A 25 -1.18 3.41 -17.85
N VAL A 26 -2.08 3.99 -17.06
CA VAL A 26 -2.96 5.11 -17.49
C VAL A 26 -2.14 6.34 -17.87
N CYS A 27 -1.11 6.66 -17.09
CA CYS A 27 -0.16 7.72 -17.43
C CYS A 27 0.73 7.40 -18.64
N ASN A 28 0.60 6.21 -19.23
CA ASN A 28 1.38 5.74 -20.38
C ASN A 28 2.90 5.81 -20.17
N VAL A 29 3.36 5.44 -18.97
CA VAL A 29 4.79 5.47 -18.59
C VAL A 29 5.33 4.12 -18.16
N HIS A 30 4.49 3.10 -17.97
CA HIS A 30 4.89 1.73 -17.64
C HIS A 30 3.97 0.75 -18.37
N TRP A 31 4.53 -0.34 -18.86
CA TRP A 31 3.74 -1.45 -19.42
C TRP A 31 3.18 -2.33 -18.30
N GLN A 32 2.15 -3.13 -18.61
CA GLN A 32 1.60 -4.08 -17.65
C GLN A 32 2.65 -5.08 -17.15
N SER A 33 3.59 -5.50 -17.99
CA SER A 33 4.73 -6.35 -17.60
C SER A 33 5.57 -5.71 -16.50
N ASP A 34 5.84 -4.42 -16.60
CA ASP A 34 6.67 -3.68 -15.63
C ASP A 34 5.96 -3.60 -14.28
N VAL A 35 4.63 -3.38 -14.30
CA VAL A 35 3.80 -3.36 -13.09
C VAL A 35 3.75 -4.73 -12.41
N LEU A 36 3.72 -5.82 -13.16
CA LEU A 36 3.74 -7.17 -12.56
C LEU A 36 5.12 -7.52 -12.00
N ALA A 37 6.19 -7.27 -12.77
CA ALA A 37 7.56 -7.53 -12.35
C ALA A 37 7.92 -6.72 -11.09
N SER A 38 7.53 -5.45 -11.02
CA SER A 38 7.78 -4.60 -9.84
C SER A 38 7.09 -5.10 -8.57
N ARG A 39 5.90 -5.73 -8.67
CA ARG A 39 5.24 -6.34 -7.50
C ARG A 39 6.07 -7.48 -6.91
N ILE A 40 6.68 -8.30 -7.76
CA ILE A 40 7.54 -9.42 -7.33
C ILE A 40 8.80 -8.87 -6.66
N VAL A 41 9.46 -7.89 -7.30
CA VAL A 41 10.66 -7.24 -6.74
C VAL A 41 10.35 -6.61 -5.39
N ALA A 42 9.26 -5.84 -5.28
CA ALA A 42 8.86 -5.19 -4.03
C ALA A 42 8.59 -6.20 -2.91
N ALA A 43 7.89 -7.31 -3.20
CA ALA A 43 7.64 -8.36 -2.21
C ALA A 43 8.95 -9.01 -1.72
N ALA A 44 9.86 -9.33 -2.65
CA ALA A 44 11.17 -9.88 -2.31
C ALA A 44 12.02 -8.90 -1.48
N THR A 45 11.99 -7.60 -1.83
CA THR A 45 12.68 -6.55 -1.06
C THR A 45 12.13 -6.46 0.36
N VAL A 46 10.82 -6.43 0.54
CA VAL A 46 10.22 -6.38 1.89
C VAL A 46 10.53 -7.65 2.68
N ALA A 47 10.50 -8.83 2.04
CA ALA A 47 10.92 -10.06 2.69
C ALA A 47 12.37 -9.98 3.17
N LYS A 48 13.28 -9.44 2.35
CA LYS A 48 14.68 -9.24 2.75
C LYS A 48 14.83 -8.23 3.88
N LEU A 49 14.01 -7.17 3.90
CA LEU A 49 14.01 -6.17 4.97
C LEU A 49 13.64 -6.75 6.34
N GLN A 50 12.91 -7.87 6.41
CA GLN A 50 12.59 -8.52 7.68
C GLN A 50 13.84 -9.01 8.42
N ASP A 51 14.93 -9.30 7.71
CA ASP A 51 16.23 -9.66 8.32
C ASP A 51 16.94 -8.45 8.96
N ASN A 52 16.49 -7.21 8.69
CA ASN A 52 17.13 -6.00 9.18
C ASN A 52 16.53 -5.57 10.54
N PRO A 53 17.31 -5.55 11.64
CA PRO A 53 16.82 -5.14 12.96
C PRO A 53 16.29 -3.71 13.01
N GLN A 54 16.91 -2.78 12.27
CA GLN A 54 16.47 -1.39 12.22
C GLN A 54 15.09 -1.28 11.56
N PHE A 55 14.88 -1.98 10.44
CA PHE A 55 13.57 -2.03 9.78
C PHE A 55 12.47 -2.55 10.71
N ARG A 56 12.76 -3.61 11.49
CA ARG A 56 11.79 -4.14 12.46
C ARG A 56 11.49 -3.15 13.59
N ALA A 57 12.50 -2.43 14.07
CA ALA A 57 12.30 -1.38 15.08
C ALA A 57 11.41 -0.24 14.54
N ASP A 58 11.66 0.20 13.31
CA ASP A 58 10.85 1.23 12.65
C ASP A 58 9.42 0.74 12.39
N LEU A 59 9.24 -0.52 12.00
CA LEU A 59 7.91 -1.12 11.80
C LEU A 59 7.10 -1.17 13.11
N GLU A 60 7.73 -1.54 14.22
CA GLU A 60 7.10 -1.49 15.55
C GLU A 60 6.82 -0.06 16.01
N GLY A 61 7.69 0.90 15.67
CA GLY A 61 7.44 2.33 15.85
C GLY A 61 6.17 2.77 15.12
N ALA A 62 6.06 2.44 13.84
CA ALA A 62 4.90 2.77 13.01
C ALA A 62 3.59 2.14 13.56
N ARG A 63 3.64 0.91 14.09
CA ARG A 63 2.47 0.30 14.76
C ARG A 63 1.98 1.15 15.92
N LYS A 64 2.90 1.63 16.76
CA LYS A 64 2.59 2.46 17.93
C LYS A 64 2.03 3.82 17.51
N GLU A 65 2.59 4.45 16.49
CA GLU A 65 2.10 5.71 15.95
C GLU A 65 0.67 5.58 15.39
N ILE A 66 0.39 4.52 14.65
CA ILE A 66 -0.96 4.24 14.12
C ILE A 66 -1.96 4.01 15.26
N ALA A 67 -1.57 3.25 16.29
CA ALA A 67 -2.40 3.03 17.47
C ALA A 67 -2.67 4.34 18.24
N ALA A 68 -1.65 5.17 18.41
CA ALA A 68 -1.77 6.47 19.07
C ALA A 68 -2.68 7.43 18.29
N ALA A 69 -2.53 7.51 16.96
CA ALA A 69 -3.39 8.33 16.11
C ALA A 69 -4.87 7.91 16.21
N ARG A 70 -5.13 6.61 16.30
CA ARG A 70 -6.49 6.08 16.52
C ARG A 70 -7.04 6.42 17.89
N ALA A 71 -6.24 6.29 18.94
CA ALA A 71 -6.65 6.62 20.31
C ALA A 71 -6.99 8.12 20.44
N GLN A 72 -6.31 8.98 19.67
CA GLN A 72 -6.59 10.42 19.58
C GLN A 72 -7.79 10.76 18.68
N GLY A 73 -8.39 9.78 18.00
CA GLY A 73 -9.48 10.01 17.07
C GLY A 73 -9.08 10.80 15.82
N LEU A 74 -7.79 10.79 15.44
CA LEU A 74 -7.34 11.49 14.26
C LEU A 74 -7.97 10.88 13.01
N THR A 75 -8.58 11.74 12.20
CA THR A 75 -9.20 11.36 10.92
C THR A 75 -8.49 12.05 9.76
N PRO A 76 -8.35 11.38 8.61
CA PRO A 76 -7.79 12.02 7.43
C PRO A 76 -8.73 13.13 6.93
N ALA A 77 -8.15 14.24 6.47
CA ALA A 77 -8.91 15.34 5.87
C ALA A 77 -9.58 14.97 4.53
N LYS A 78 -9.21 13.83 3.93
CA LYS A 78 -9.76 13.33 2.68
C LYS A 78 -10.89 12.34 2.93
N ASP A 79 -11.85 12.30 2.00
CA ASP A 79 -12.94 11.33 2.02
C ASP A 79 -12.45 9.93 1.58
N CYS A 80 -12.27 9.05 2.57
CA CYS A 80 -11.87 7.67 2.34
C CYS A 80 -12.93 6.84 1.59
N ALA A 81 -14.21 7.19 1.67
CA ALA A 81 -15.27 6.45 0.98
C ALA A 81 -15.23 6.72 -0.53
N VAL A 82 -15.00 7.98 -0.92
CA VAL A 82 -14.80 8.36 -2.33
C VAL A 82 -13.55 7.70 -2.90
N GLU A 83 -12.45 7.70 -2.14
CA GLU A 83 -11.22 7.01 -2.56
C GLU A 83 -11.49 5.51 -2.72
N ALA A 84 -12.09 4.85 -1.74
CA ALA A 84 -12.40 3.42 -1.80
C ALA A 84 -13.26 3.06 -3.02
N LYS A 85 -14.28 3.86 -3.34
CA LYS A 85 -15.11 3.67 -4.55
C LYS A 85 -14.27 3.81 -5.83
N THR A 86 -13.39 4.80 -5.89
CA THR A 86 -12.54 5.04 -7.06
C THR A 86 -11.56 3.88 -7.29
N LEU A 87 -10.99 3.33 -6.23
CA LEU A 87 -10.02 2.22 -6.31
C LEU A 87 -10.62 0.90 -6.80
N GLN A 88 -11.95 0.77 -6.89
CA GLN A 88 -12.60 -0.41 -7.46
C GLN A 88 -12.56 -0.42 -9.00
N VAL A 89 -12.35 0.73 -9.64
CA VAL A 89 -12.26 0.84 -11.10
C VAL A 89 -10.85 0.48 -11.55
N ARG A 90 -10.74 -0.54 -12.42
CA ARG A 90 -9.47 -0.99 -12.99
C ARG A 90 -9.39 -0.62 -14.47
N PRO A 91 -8.24 -0.17 -15.00
CA PRO A 91 -8.11 0.15 -16.41
C PRO A 91 -8.16 -1.12 -17.26
N ALA A 92 -8.64 -1.01 -18.51
CA ALA A 92 -8.75 -2.15 -19.42
C ALA A 92 -7.39 -2.82 -19.70
N SER A 93 -6.30 -2.06 -19.67
CA SER A 93 -4.93 -2.58 -19.80
C SER A 93 -4.47 -3.43 -18.61
N ALA A 94 -5.25 -3.47 -17.52
CA ALA A 94 -4.99 -4.26 -16.32
C ALA A 94 -5.77 -5.58 -16.24
N LEU A 95 -6.58 -5.88 -17.27
CA LEU A 95 -7.42 -7.06 -17.39
C LEU A 95 -6.79 -8.08 -18.34
#